data_AF-A0A9X4XFX7-F1
#
_entry.id   AF-A0A9X4XFX7-F1
#
_cell.length_a   1.000
_cell.length_b   1.000
_cell.length_c   1.000
_cell.angle_alpha   90.00
_cell.angle_beta   90.00
_cell.angle_gamma   90.00
#
_symmetry.space_group_name_H-M   'P 1'
#
loop_
_entity.id
_entity.type
_entity.pdbx_description
1 polymer ?
#
loop_
_entity_poly.entity_id
_entity_poly.type
_entity_poly.pdbx_seq_one_letter_code
_entity_poly.pdbx_strand_id
1 'polypeptide(L)' 'MSSLLMFRRNQDLTQKEMAKKIGVSDSYYGMIETEVRSPSYNFIKKFMEAFPDSDVVNIFLRKNSTKCVVEESEIS' A
#
# COMPACT_ATOMS: atom_id res chain seq x y z
N MET A 1 -8.62 8.12 -5.76
CA MET A 1 -7.28 8.56 -5.29
C MET A 1 -6.74 7.43 -4.41
N SER A 2 -5.57 6.87 -4.72
CA SER A 2 -5.07 5.67 -4.01
C SER A 2 -4.57 6.02 -2.60
N SER A 3 -4.76 5.12 -1.62
CA SER A 3 -4.29 5.34 -0.24
C SER A 3 -2.77 5.55 -0.19
N LEU A 4 -2.02 4.87 -1.06
CA LEU A 4 -0.57 5.02 -1.20
C LEU A 4 -0.17 6.44 -1.67
N LEU A 5 -0.91 7.02 -2.62
CA LEU A 5 -0.69 8.40 -3.08
C LEU A 5 -0.90 9.40 -1.94
N MET A 6 -1.95 9.23 -1.13
CA MET A 6 -2.21 10.10 0.03
C MET A 6 -1.09 9.96 1.07
N PHE A 7 -0.69 8.73 1.38
CA PHE A 7 0.43 8.46 2.29
C PHE A 7 1.70 9.18 1.82
N ARG A 8 2.08 9.05 0.54
CA ARG A 8 3.26 9.72 0.00
C ARG A 8 3.18 11.23 0.11
N ARG A 9 2.04 11.83 -0.22
CA ARG A 9 1.85 13.29 -0.16
C ARG A 9 1.93 13.80 1.27
N ASN A 10 1.45 13.04 2.26
CA ASN A 10 1.58 13.40 3.68
C ASN A 10 3.03 13.35 4.18
N GLN A 11 3.95 12.73 3.43
CA GLN A 11 5.38 12.74 3.70
C GLN A 11 6.12 13.84 2.92
N ASP A 12 5.40 14.64 2.12
CA ASP A 12 5.95 15.67 1.23
C ASP A 12 7.02 15.15 0.24
N LEU A 13 6.89 13.89 -0.18
CA LEU A 13 7.84 13.24 -1.10
C LEU A 13 7.32 13.19 -2.53
N THR A 14 8.22 13.35 -3.50
CA THR A 14 7.97 12.94 -4.89
C THR A 14 7.92 11.41 -5.02
N GLN A 15 7.36 10.89 -6.13
CA GLN A 15 7.36 9.44 -6.39
C GLN A 15 8.77 8.85 -6.40
N LYS A 16 9.73 9.59 -6.95
CA LYS A 16 11.15 9.21 -7.02
C LYS A 16 11.80 9.13 -5.64
N GLU A 17 11.57 10.12 -4.78
CA GLU A 17 12.11 10.10 -3.42
C GLU A 17 11.50 8.98 -2.58
N MET A 18 10.20 8.76 -2.72
CA MET A 18 9.50 7.66 -2.07
C MET A 18 10.04 6.30 -2.53
N ALA A 19 10.20 6.09 -3.84
CA ALA A 19 10.78 4.87 -4.41
C ALA A 19 12.20 4.61 -3.88
N LYS A 20 13.04 5.65 -3.84
CA LYS A 20 14.39 5.59 -3.28
C LYS A 20 14.37 5.22 -1.80
N LYS A 21 13.46 5.80 -1.01
CA LYS A 21 13.32 5.54 0.43
C LYS A 21 12.88 4.09 0.70
N ILE A 22 12.00 3.52 -0.12
CA ILE A 22 11.57 2.12 -0.04
C ILE A 22 12.63 1.16 -0.62
N GLY A 23 13.55 1.65 -1.46
CA GLY A 23 14.55 0.81 -2.11
C GLY A 23 14.01 0.02 -3.31
N VAL A 24 13.20 0.69 -4.15
CA VAL A 24 12.65 0.16 -5.42
C VAL A 24 12.87 1.15 -6.56
N SER A 25 12.63 0.75 -7.80
CA SER A 25 12.72 1.68 -8.94
C SER A 25 11.53 2.65 -8.98
N ASP A 26 11.79 3.87 -9.44
CA ASP A 26 10.78 4.92 -9.64
C ASP A 26 9.60 4.42 -10.49
N SER A 27 9.90 3.69 -11.57
CA SER A 27 8.89 3.10 -12.45
C SER A 27 8.02 2.06 -11.75
N TYR A 28 8.61 1.22 -10.89
CA TYR A 28 7.89 0.18 -10.17
C TYR A 28 6.97 0.79 -9.10
N TYR A 29 7.47 1.77 -8.36
CA TYR A 29 6.65 2.53 -7.42
C TYR A 29 5.49 3.23 -8.13
N GLY A 30 5.75 3.91 -9.25
CA GLY A 30 4.72 4.58 -10.04
C GLY A 30 3.63 3.64 -10.54
N MET A 31 3.99 2.43 -11.02
CA MET A 31 3.02 1.41 -11.43
C MET A 31 2.12 0.94 -10.28
N ILE A 32 2.64 0.87 -9.05
CA ILE A 32 1.83 0.49 -7.88
C ILE A 32 0.93 1.65 -7.44
N GLU A 33 1.46 2.88 -7.35
CA GLU A 33 0.69 4.05 -6.93
C GLU A 33 -0.47 4.37 -7.89
N THR A 34 -0.28 4.10 -9.18
CA THR A 34 -1.28 4.28 -10.24
C THR A 34 -2.21 3.07 -10.44
N GLU A 35 -2.10 2.04 -9.58
CA GLU A 35 -2.90 0.80 -9.65
C GLU A 35 -2.72 -0.01 -10.96
N VAL A 36 -1.69 0.31 -11.77
CA VAL A 36 -1.31 -0.47 -12.96
C VAL A 36 -0.78 -1.85 -12.57
N ARG A 37 -0.16 -1.96 -11.39
CA ARG A 37 0.29 -3.23 -10.80
C ARG A 37 -0.09 -3.32 -9.34
N SER A 38 -0.48 -4.53 -8.93
CA SER A 38 -0.62 -4.85 -7.50
C SER A 38 0.77 -4.89 -6.83
N PRO A 39 0.89 -4.42 -5.58
CA PRO A 39 2.12 -4.54 -4.82
C PRO A 39 2.46 -6.01 -4.59
N SER A 40 3.73 -6.38 -4.78
CA SER A 40 4.21 -7.71 -4.41
C SER A 40 4.46 -7.81 -2.90
N TYR A 41 4.55 -9.02 -2.37
CA TYR A 41 4.98 -9.25 -0.98
C TYR A 41 6.31 -8.54 -0.67
N ASN A 42 7.28 -8.62 -1.57
CA ASN A 42 8.58 -7.98 -1.39
C ASN A 42 8.48 -6.45 -1.37
N PHE A 43 7.57 -5.85 -2.15
CA PHE A 43 7.30 -4.42 -2.07
C PHE A 43 6.73 -4.04 -0.70
N ILE A 44 5.73 -4.78 -0.22
CA ILE A 44 5.10 -4.53 1.10
C ILE A 44 6.13 -4.67 2.21
N LYS A 45 6.97 -5.73 2.16
CA LYS A 45 8.04 -5.94 3.14
C LYS A 45 9.00 -4.75 3.19
N LYS A 46 9.52 -4.31 2.04
CA LYS A 46 10.39 -3.13 1.95
C LYS A 46 9.71 -1.85 2.41
N PHE A 47 8.41 -1.71 2.13
CA PHE A 47 7.63 -0.58 2.58
C PHE A 47 7.52 -0.56 4.12
N MET A 48 7.26 -1.70 4.75
CA MET A 48 7.23 -1.84 6.21
C MET A 48 8.60 -1.54 6.83
N GLU A 49 9.68 -1.97 6.20
CA GLU A 49 11.05 -1.67 6.66
C GLU A 49 11.35 -0.16 6.58
N ALA A 50 10.86 0.53 5.54
CA ALA A 50 11.06 1.97 5.37
C ALA A 50 10.10 2.83 6.22
N PHE A 51 8.92 2.30 6.56
CA PHE A 51 7.87 2.98 7.33
C PHE A 51 7.23 2.05 8.37
N PRO A 52 7.92 1.74 9.48
CA PRO A 52 7.43 0.79 10.48
C PRO A 52 6.10 1.20 11.13
N ASP A 53 5.87 2.51 11.30
CA ASP A 53 4.67 3.07 11.93
C ASP A 53 3.51 3.29 10.94
N SER A 54 3.66 2.88 9.69
CA SER A 54 2.62 3.06 8.68
C SER A 54 1.49 2.04 8.81
N ASP A 55 0.27 2.48 8.50
CA ASP A 55 -0.91 1.61 8.49
C ASP A 55 -0.99 0.83 7.16
N VAL A 56 -0.13 -0.18 7.03
CA VAL A 56 0.01 -1.01 5.82
C VAL A 56 -1.30 -1.70 5.45
N VAL A 57 -2.11 -2.10 6.44
CA VAL A 57 -3.42 -2.70 6.23
C VAL A 57 -4.32 -1.72 5.50
N ASN A 58 -4.49 -0.49 6.00
CA ASN A 58 -5.34 0.51 5.33
C ASN A 58 -4.76 1.02 4.00
N ILE A 59 -3.43 1.01 3.84
CA ILE A 59 -2.78 1.45 2.60
C ILE A 59 -2.98 0.45 1.46
N PHE A 60 -2.85 -0.85 1.72
CA PHE A 60 -2.82 -1.87 0.67
C PHE A 60 -4.03 -2.82 0.63
N LEU A 61 -4.77 -2.95 1.73
CA LEU A 61 -5.98 -3.79 1.78
C LEU A 61 -7.21 -2.90 1.64
N ARG A 62 -7.77 -2.84 0.41
CA ARG A 62 -9.14 -2.33 0.25
C ARG A 62 -10.10 -3.33 0.90
N LYS A 63 -10.94 -2.86 1.83
CA LYS A 63 -12.12 -3.60 2.31
C LYS A 63 -12.87 -4.15 1.07
N ASN A 64 -13.09 -5.48 1.03
CA ASN A 64 -13.96 -6.22 0.09
C ASN A 64 -13.32 -7.03 -1.07
N SER A 65 -12.04 -7.41 -1.03
CA SER A 65 -11.51 -8.39 -2.01
C SER A 65 -11.47 -9.84 -1.51
N THR A 66 -11.67 -10.08 -0.22
CA THR A 66 -11.65 -11.42 0.38
C THR A 66 -13.06 -11.85 0.77
N LYS A 67 -13.63 -12.84 0.09
CA LYS A 67 -14.89 -13.52 0.50
C LYS A 67 -14.74 -14.36 1.78
N CYS A 68 -13.58 -14.34 2.43
CA CYS A 68 -13.25 -15.30 3.49
C CYS A 68 -13.62 -14.85 4.91
N VAL A 69 -14.26 -13.70 5.08
CA VAL A 69 -14.95 -13.37 6.33
C VAL A 69 -16.43 -13.27 5.99
N VAL A 70 -17.12 -14.41 6.07
CA VAL A 70 -18.55 -14.36 6.42
C VAL A 70 -18.59 -13.76 7.81
N GLU A 71 -19.11 -12.54 7.92
CA GLU A 71 -19.60 -12.06 9.21
C GLU A 71 -20.61 -13.11 9.66
N GLU A 72 -20.35 -13.76 10.80
CA GLU A 72 -21.38 -14.48 11.54
C GLU A 72 -22.41 -13.43 11.97
N SER A 73 -23.35 -13.11 11.08
CA SER A 73 -24.54 -12.37 11.43
C SER A 73 -25.37 -13.28 12.33
N GLU A 74 -25.24 -13.02 13.62
CA GLU A 74 -26.26 -13.09 14.66
C GLU A 74 -27.31 -14.20 14.49
N ILE A 75 -27.15 -15.20 15.37
CA ILE A 75 -28.21 -16.12 15.77
C ILE A 75 -29.47 -15.31 16.11
N SER A 76 -30.55 -15.52 15.35
CA SER A 76 -31.93 -15.35 15.81
C SER A 76 -32.87 -16.29 15.09
#